data_AF-A0A6B3CS66-F1
#
_entry.id   AF-A0A6B3CS66-F1
#
_cell.length_a   1.000
_cell.length_b   1.000
_cell.length_c   1.000
_cell.angle_alpha   90.00
_cell.angle_beta   90.00
_cell.angle_gamma   90.00
#
_symmetry.space_group_name_H-M   'P 1'
#
loop_
_entity.id
_entity.type
_entity.pdbx_description
1 polymer ?
#
loop_
_entity_poly.entity_id
_entity_poly.type
_entity_poly.pdbx_seq_one_letter_code
_entity_poly.pdbx_strand_id
1 'polypeptide(L)' 'PGPRTEDRLPHTAEAAVKIVIVGGFGVGKTTMVGSVSEIRPLTTEETMTQAGIGVDDNYGSASKTAT' A
#
# COMPACT_ATOMS: atom_id res chain seq x y z
N PRO A 1 -16.48 -11.92 12.05
CA PRO A 1 -15.47 -11.39 13.00
C PRO A 1 -15.36 -9.86 12.86
N GLY A 2 -15.38 -9.12 13.98
CA GLY A 2 -15.26 -7.65 13.98
C GLY A 2 -13.80 -7.17 13.96
N PRO A 3 -13.57 -5.84 13.84
CA PRO A 3 -12.23 -5.25 13.90
C PRO A 3 -11.56 -5.54 15.24
N ARG A 4 -10.24 -5.70 15.22
CA ARG A 4 -9.49 -5.96 16.46
C ARG A 4 -9.43 -4.68 17.29
N THR A 5 -9.14 -4.83 18.58
CA THR A 5 -9.00 -3.68 19.49
C THR A 5 -7.89 -2.74 19.00
N GLU A 6 -6.81 -3.27 18.41
CA GLU A 6 -5.73 -2.47 17.82
C GLU A 6 -6.15 -1.65 16.58
N ASP A 7 -7.27 -1.99 15.93
CA ASP A 7 -7.75 -1.30 14.73
C ASP A 7 -8.77 -0.18 15.05
N ARG A 8 -9.09 0.03 16.34
CA ARG A 8 -10.04 1.07 16.77
C ARG A 8 -9.35 2.42 16.94
N LEU A 9 -9.95 3.44 16.33
CA LEU A 9 -9.58 4.83 16.56
C LEU A 9 -9.89 5.25 18.01
N PRO A 10 -9.10 6.17 18.59
CA PRO A 10 -9.37 6.71 19.92
C PRO A 10 -10.69 7.47 19.96
N HIS A 11 -11.34 7.50 21.12
CA HIS A 11 -12.63 8.19 21.32
C HIS A 11 -12.59 9.70 21.09
N THR A 12 -11.38 10.28 21.04
CA THR A 12 -11.13 11.69 20.76
C THR A 12 -11.01 12.01 19.26
N ALA A 13 -11.08 11.00 18.38
CA ALA A 13 -11.03 11.23 16.94
C ALA A 13 -12.35 11.85 16.45
N GLU A 14 -12.31 13.08 15.96
CA GLU A 14 -13.51 13.83 15.55
C GLU A 14 -13.78 13.79 14.03
N ALA A 15 -12.77 13.48 13.21
CA ALA A 15 -12.89 13.47 11.76
C ALA A 15 -12.03 12.37 11.11
N ALA A 16 -12.50 11.86 9.97
CA ALA A 16 -11.80 10.87 9.15
C ALA A 16 -11.39 11.49 7.81
N VAL A 17 -10.17 11.20 7.35
CA VAL A 17 -9.63 11.67 6.08
C VAL A 17 -9.15 10.47 5.26
N LYS A 18 -9.35 10.53 3.93
CA LYS A 18 -8.79 9.57 2.99
C LYS A 18 -7.57 10.20 2.31
N ILE A 19 -6.40 9.60 2.53
CA ILE A 19 -5.13 10.03 1.94
C ILE A 19 -4.69 8.99 0.93
N VAL A 20 -4.29 9.42 -0.27
CA VAL A 20 -3.84 8.53 -1.35
C VAL A 20 -2.38 8.84 -1.68
N ILE A 21 -1.52 7.83 -1.64
CA ILE A 21 -0.11 7.95 -2.03
C ILE A 21 0.05 7.38 -3.45
N VAL A 22 0.43 8.23 -4.40
CA VAL A 22 0.62 7.88 -5.82
C VAL A 22 2.07 8.07 -6.25
N GLY A 23 2.49 7.35 -7.29
CA GLY A 23 3.86 7.41 -7.81
C GLY A 23 4.24 6.14 -8.58
N GLY A 24 5.35 6.19 -9.30
CA GLY A 24 5.83 5.09 -10.15
C GLY A 24 6.16 3.79 -9.41
N PHE A 25 6.53 2.76 -10.16
CA PHE A 25 6.94 1.48 -9.58
C PHE A 25 8.15 1.67 -8.66
N GLY A 26 8.08 1.09 -7.47
CA GLY A 26 9.22 1.02 -6.57
C GLY A 26 9.70 2.32 -5.89
N VAL A 27 8.99 3.45 -6.01
CA VAL A 27 9.36 4.72 -5.34
C VAL A 27 9.17 4.73 -3.82
N GLY A 28 8.76 3.62 -3.21
CA GLY A 28 8.61 3.50 -1.75
C GLY A 28 7.20 3.84 -1.21
N LYS A 29 6.15 3.79 -2.02
CA LYS A 29 4.76 4.07 -1.59
C LYS A 29 4.36 3.24 -0.37
N THR A 30 4.54 1.92 -0.43
CA THR A 30 4.22 0.99 0.66
C THR A 30 5.09 1.25 1.89
N THR A 31 6.37 1.60 1.70
CA THR A 31 7.27 1.99 2.78
C THR A 31 6.76 3.23 3.51
N MET A 32 6.30 4.25 2.78
CA MET A 32 5.75 5.47 3.37
C MET A 32 4.43 5.20 4.11
N VAL A 33 3.53 4.38 3.56
CA VAL A 33 2.31 3.96 4.28
C VAL A 33 2.69 3.27 5.59
N GLY A 34 3.65 2.33 5.54
CA GLY A 34 4.10 1.59 6.72
C GLY A 34 4.81 2.46 7.77
N SER A 35 5.48 3.55 7.39
CA SER A 35 6.19 4.41 8.35
C SER A 35 5.28 5.33 9.16
N VAL A 36 4.06 5.61 8.67
CA VAL A 36 3.13 6.54 9.32
C VAL A 36 1.85 5.87 9.82
N SER A 37 1.61 4.60 9.43
CA SER A 37 0.42 3.86 9.86
C SER A 37 0.68 3.10 11.16
N GLU A 38 -0.07 3.44 12.20
CA GLU A 38 -0.13 2.66 13.44
C GLU A 38 -0.99 1.39 13.28
N ILE A 39 -1.79 1.31 12.20
CA ILE A 39 -2.65 0.19 11.87
C ILE A 39 -1.93 -0.73 10.87
N ARG A 40 -2.13 -2.05 11.01
CA ARG A 40 -1.59 -3.01 10.05
C ARG A 40 -2.13 -2.69 8.65
N PRO A 41 -1.27 -2.66 7.61
CA PRO A 41 -1.72 -2.42 6.26
C PRO A 41 -2.78 -3.45 5.84
N LEU A 42 -3.90 -2.95 5.33
CA LEU A 42 -4.88 -3.79 4.65
C LEU A 42 -4.41 -3.94 3.20
N THR A 43 -3.85 -5.10 2.88
CA THR A 43 -3.48 -5.43 1.49
C THR A 43 -4.65 -6.14 0.82
N THR A 44 -4.93 -5.74 -0.42
CA THR A 44 -5.90 -6.39 -1.32
C THR A 44 -5.19 -6.66 -2.64
N GLU A 45 -4.05 -7.37 -2.56
CA GLU A 45 -3.31 -7.74 -3.76
C GLU A 45 -4.10 -8.80 -4.53
N GLU A 46 -4.51 -8.44 -5.74
CA GLU A 46 -4.90 -9.41 -6.77
C GLU A 46 -3.63 -10.07 -7.30
N THR A 47 -3.67 -11.39 -7.54
CA THR A 47 -2.51 -12.11 -8.08
C THR A 47 -2.13 -11.50 -9.43
N MET A 48 -0.92 -10.96 -9.54
CA MET A 48 -0.41 -10.46 -10.82
C MET A 48 -0.46 -11.59 -11.85
N THR A 49 -1.32 -11.43 -12.86
CA THR A 49 -1.46 -12.44 -13.90
C THR A 49 -0.31 -12.33 -14.88
N GLN A 50 0.14 -13.47 -15.41
CA GLN A 50 1.16 -13.52 -16.48
C GLN A 50 0.75 -12.74 -17.74
N ALA A 51 -0.54 -12.39 -17.88
CA ALA A 51 -1.06 -11.54 -18.96
C ALA A 51 -0.68 -10.05 -18.84
N GLY A 52 -0.17 -9.59 -17.68
CA GLY A 52 0.39 -8.25 -17.52
C GLY A 52 1.85 -8.11 -17.99
N ILE A 53 2.53 -9.23 -18.23
CA ILE A 53 3.91 -9.26 -18.74
C ILE A 53 3.92 -8.70 -20.16
N GLY A 54 4.34 -7.44 -20.30
CA GLY A 54 4.38 -6.72 -21.57
C GLY A 54 3.41 -5.54 -21.70
N VAL A 55 2.51 -5.34 -20.74
CA VAL A 55 1.69 -4.10 -20.63
C VAL A 55 2.27 -3.16 -19.58
N ASP A 56 2.92 -3.70 -18.55
CA ASP A 56 3.70 -2.89 -17.60
C ASP A 56 4.97 -2.35 -18.28
N ASP A 57 4.95 -1.05 -18.55
CA ASP A 57 6.13 -0.34 -19.03
C ASP A 57 7.13 -0.21 -17.88
N ASN A 58 8.17 -1.03 -17.94
CA ASN A 58 9.26 -1.10 -16.98
C ASN A 58 10.30 0.01 -17.16
N TYR A 59 9.98 1.08 -17.88
CA TYR A 59 10.91 2.18 -18.16
C TYR A 59 11.44 2.79 -16.84
N GLY A 60 12.65 2.40 -16.45
CA GLY A 60 13.31 2.82 -15.21
C GLY A 60 13.44 1.77 -14.10
N SER A 61 12.94 0.53 -14.26
CA SER A 61 12.99 -0.52 -13.23
C SER A 61 14.21 -1.47 -13.32
N ALA A 62 15.15 -1.21 -14.24
CA ALA A 62 16.30 -2.09 -14.52
C ALA A 62 17.19 -2.43 -13.32
N SER A 63 17.11 -1.68 -12.20
CA SER A 63 17.87 -1.97 -10.97
C SER A 63 17.03 -2.55 -9.82
N LYS A 64 15.76 -2.88 -10.03
CA LYS A 64 14.86 -3.24 -8.92
C LYS A 64 14.55 -4.73 -8.89
N THR A 65 15.32 -5.47 -8.09
CA THR A 65 14.97 -6.83 -7.65
C THR A 65 13.79 -6.76 -6.68
N ALA A 66 12.70 -7.45 -7.00
CA ALA A 66 11.65 -7.81 -6.05
C ALA A 66 12.03 -9.16 -5.42
N THR A 67 12.10 -9.21 -4.10
CA THR A 67 12.32 -10.43 -3.32
C THR A 67 11.07 -10.75 -2.54
#